data_AF-A0AAD0P6M4-F1
#
_entry.id   AF-A0AAD0P6M4-F1
#
_cell.length_a   1.000
_cell.length_b   1.000
_cell.length_c   1.000
_cell.angle_alpha   90.00
_cell.angle_beta   90.00
_cell.angle_gamma   90.00
#
_symmetry.space_group_name_H-M   'P 1'
#
loop_
_entity.id
_entity.type
_entity.pdbx_description
1 polymer ?
#
loop_
_entity_poly.entity_id
_entity_poly.type
_entity_poly.pdbx_seq_one_letter_code
_entity_poly.pdbx_strand_id
1 'polypeptide(L)'
;MLWFISTILFTLAAFGLELWEGTKISTTEYYGFQNIGFAIIFLMFLFSVLLYPVILLPLSWVIRKIANPLISRIMIFLLSGIAGYGFFYELYDERFIREYHLNSSTAVVFFGIAGFIYVLVDYYFESQAIKAEQNPC
;
A
#
# COMPACT_ATOMS: atom_id res chain seq x y z
N MET A 1 2.03 -8.03 14.17
CA MET A 1 0.69 -7.99 13.56
C MET A 1 0.56 -6.94 12.45
N LEU A 2 1.04 -5.71 12.65
CA LEU A 2 0.96 -4.63 11.64
C LEU A 2 1.65 -4.95 10.30
N TRP A 3 2.71 -5.75 10.32
CA TRP A 3 3.35 -6.25 9.09
C TRP A 3 2.35 -6.98 8.18
N PHE A 4 1.69 -8.02 8.68
CA PHE A 4 0.70 -8.79 7.92
C PHE A 4 -0.44 -7.91 7.40
N ILE A 5 -0.89 -6.95 8.21
CA ILE A 5 -1.96 -6.02 7.82
C ILE A 5 -1.49 -5.12 6.67
N SER A 6 -0.29 -4.57 6.78
CA SER A 6 0.29 -3.76 5.70
C SER A 6 0.48 -4.55 4.41
N THR A 7 0.99 -5.78 4.51
CA THR A 7 1.15 -6.69 3.36
C THR A 7 -0.18 -6.93 2.67
N ILE A 8 -1.23 -7.29 3.42
CA ILE A 8 -2.57 -7.54 2.88
C ILE A 8 -3.14 -6.26 2.23
N LEU A 9 -3.08 -5.14 2.93
CA LEU A 9 -3.62 -3.87 2.43
C LEU A 9 -2.91 -3.39 1.16
N PHE A 10 -1.58 -3.51 1.11
CA PHE A 10 -0.81 -3.16 -0.08
C PHE A 10 -1.16 -4.07 -1.25
N THR A 11 -1.20 -5.39 -1.03
CA THR A 11 -1.55 -6.34 -2.10
C THR A 11 -2.97 -6.11 -2.61
N LEU A 12 -3.93 -5.81 -1.72
CA LEU A 12 -5.29 -5.46 -2.13
C LEU A 12 -5.36 -4.14 -2.91
N ALA A 13 -4.58 -3.13 -2.52
CA ALA A 13 -4.51 -1.87 -3.25
C ALA A 13 -3.89 -2.03 -4.64
N ALA A 14 -2.77 -2.77 -4.73
CA ALA A 14 -2.11 -3.08 -6.00
C ALA A 14 -3.02 -3.92 -6.90
N PHE A 15 -3.72 -4.90 -6.34
CA PHE A 15 -4.69 -5.70 -7.08
C PHE A 15 -5.90 -4.88 -7.53
N GLY A 16 -6.44 -4.00 -6.68
CA GLY A 16 -7.51 -3.08 -7.06
C GLY A 16 -7.11 -2.14 -8.19
N LEU A 17 -5.87 -1.64 -8.15
CA LEU A 17 -5.29 -0.84 -9.22
C LEU A 17 -5.15 -1.64 -10.53
N GLU A 18 -4.70 -2.89 -10.45
CA GLU A 18 -4.60 -3.79 -11.61
C GLU A 18 -5.97 -4.09 -12.23
N LEU A 19 -6.99 -4.32 -11.40
CA LEU A 19 -8.36 -4.53 -11.87
C LEU A 19 -8.95 -3.27 -12.54
N TRP A 20 -8.58 -2.08 -12.06
CA TRP A 20 -9.16 -0.82 -12.53
C TRP A 20 -8.43 -0.22 -13.74
N GLU A 21 -7.09 -0.20 -13.70
CA GLU A 21 -6.25 0.38 -14.74
C GLU A 21 -5.64 -0.71 -15.64
N GLY A 22 -5.11 -1.79 -15.06
CA GLY A 22 -4.46 -2.87 -15.80
C GLY A 22 -5.40 -3.59 -16.78
N THR A 23 -6.69 -3.70 -16.47
CA THR A 23 -7.68 -4.32 -17.37
C THR A 23 -7.98 -3.53 -18.64
N LYS A 24 -7.61 -2.24 -18.68
CA LYS A 24 -7.73 -1.42 -19.90
C LYS A 24 -6.69 -1.83 -20.95
N ILE A 25 -5.55 -2.37 -20.52
CA ILE A 25 -4.45 -2.77 -21.39
C ILE A 25 -4.81 -4.10 -22.03
N SER A 26 -5.07 -4.08 -23.33
CA SER A 26 -5.57 -5.23 -24.10
C SER A 26 -4.49 -5.98 -24.89
N THR A 27 -3.21 -5.65 -24.69
CA THR A 27 -2.08 -6.29 -25.38
C THR A 27 -1.65 -7.59 -24.70
N THR A 28 -1.08 -8.51 -25.47
CA THR A 28 -0.42 -9.71 -24.92
C THR A 28 0.98 -9.43 -24.37
N GLU A 29 1.54 -8.24 -24.64
CA GLU A 29 2.85 -7.82 -24.13
C GLU A 29 2.79 -7.42 -22.65
N TYR A 30 1.63 -6.99 -22.16
CA TYR A 30 1.44 -6.60 -20.77
C TYR A 30 1.22 -7.83 -19.88
N TYR A 31 2.14 -8.11 -18.96
CA TYR A 31 2.02 -9.22 -18.01
C TYR A 31 1.10 -8.91 -16.82
N GLY A 32 -0.12 -8.44 -17.11
CA GLY A 32 -1.15 -8.14 -16.13
C GLY A 32 -2.01 -9.34 -15.71
N PHE A 33 -3.03 -9.06 -14.92
CA PHE A 33 -3.98 -10.06 -14.42
C PHE A 33 -4.70 -10.80 -15.57
N GLN A 34 -4.97 -10.13 -16.69
CA GLN A 34 -5.63 -10.77 -17.84
C GLN A 34 -4.76 -11.84 -18.51
N ASN A 35 -3.42 -11.67 -18.51
CA ASN A 35 -2.51 -12.54 -19.25
C ASN A 35 -1.86 -13.61 -18.37
N ILE A 36 -1.48 -13.27 -17.13
CA ILE A 36 -0.80 -14.20 -16.21
C ILE A 36 -1.63 -14.56 -14.96
N GLY A 37 -2.87 -14.06 -14.86
CA GLY A 37 -3.82 -14.45 -13.83
C GLY A 37 -3.29 -14.21 -12.41
N PHE A 38 -3.46 -15.19 -11.53
CA PHE A 38 -3.03 -15.09 -10.13
C PHE A 38 -1.52 -14.93 -9.92
N ALA A 39 -0.68 -15.20 -10.93
CA ALA A 39 0.76 -15.05 -10.81
C ALA A 39 1.16 -13.59 -10.51
N ILE A 40 0.45 -12.60 -11.10
CA ILE A 40 0.74 -11.18 -10.82
C ILE A 40 0.39 -10.82 -9.37
N ILE A 41 -0.70 -11.37 -8.82
CA ILE A 41 -1.12 -11.15 -7.44
C ILE A 41 -0.08 -11.74 -6.48
N PHE A 42 0.42 -12.93 -6.78
CA PHE A 42 1.47 -13.56 -6.00
C PHE A 42 2.77 -12.73 -6.02
N LEU A 43 3.13 -12.17 -7.17
CA LEU A 43 4.30 -11.30 -7.30
C LEU A 43 4.14 -9.99 -6.51
N MET A 44 2.97 -9.36 -6.59
CA MET A 44 2.60 -8.19 -5.78
C MET A 44 2.62 -8.49 -4.28
N PHE A 45 2.20 -9.70 -3.88
CA PHE A 45 2.29 -10.17 -2.50
C PHE A 45 3.74 -10.35 -2.05
N LEU A 46 4.60 -11.00 -2.84
CA LEU A 46 6.01 -11.14 -2.51
C LEU A 46 6.70 -9.77 -2.35
N PHE A 47 6.39 -8.84 -3.24
CA PHE A 47 6.88 -7.47 -3.13
C PHE A 47 6.40 -6.78 -1.85
N SER A 48 5.11 -6.91 -1.50
CA SER A 48 4.53 -6.27 -0.31
C SER A 48 5.05 -6.86 1.01
N VAL A 49 5.42 -8.14 1.03
CA VAL A 49 6.08 -8.79 2.17
C VAL A 49 7.41 -8.12 2.48
N LEU A 50 8.19 -7.76 1.45
CA LEU A 50 9.49 -7.09 1.58
C LEU A 50 9.37 -5.59 1.87
N LEU A 51 8.33 -4.95 1.35
CA LEU A 51 8.13 -3.51 1.47
C LEU A 51 8.06 -3.04 2.93
N TYR A 52 7.40 -3.80 3.80
CA TYR A 52 7.25 -3.42 5.20
C TYR A 52 8.57 -3.41 6.00
N PRO A 53 9.37 -4.49 6.06
CA PRO A 53 10.62 -4.48 6.81
C PRO A 53 11.66 -3.53 6.20
N VAL A 54 11.66 -3.35 4.87
CA VAL A 54 12.67 -2.52 4.18
C VAL A 54 12.33 -1.04 4.24
N ILE A 55 11.06 -0.66 4.12
CA ILE A 55 10.65 0.75 4.01
C ILE A 55 9.85 1.18 5.24
N LEU A 56 8.73 0.52 5.54
CA LEU A 56 7.78 1.03 6.55
C LEU A 56 8.32 0.93 7.97
N LEU A 57 9.06 -0.12 8.32
CA LEU A 57 9.64 -0.29 9.65
C LEU A 57 10.69 0.78 9.96
N PRO A 58 11.77 0.98 9.16
CA PRO A 58 12.74 2.02 9.43
C PRO A 58 12.11 3.42 9.37
N LEU A 59 11.17 3.65 8.46
CA LEU A 59 10.43 4.90 8.38
C LEU A 59 9.61 5.16 9.64
N SER A 60 8.84 4.17 10.11
CA SER A 60 8.04 4.27 11.33
C SER A 60 8.92 4.53 12.55
N TRP A 61 10.10 3.91 12.61
CA TRP A 61 11.07 4.12 13.69
C TRP A 61 11.63 5.56 13.69
N VAL A 62 12.04 6.07 12.52
CA VAL A 62 12.54 7.45 12.37
C VAL A 62 11.45 8.46 12.73
N ILE A 63 10.23 8.28 12.23
CA ILE A 63 9.13 9.22 12.47
C ILE A 63 8.75 9.24 13.97
N ARG A 64 8.66 8.07 14.63
CA ARG A 64 8.36 8.01 16.07
C ARG A 64 9.41 8.68 16.95
N LYS A 65 10.67 8.73 16.50
CA LYS A 65 11.76 9.40 17.21
C LYS A 65 11.63 10.92 17.18
N ILE A 66 11.01 11.47 16.13
CA ILE A 66 10.98 12.90 15.85
C ILE A 66 9.60 13.51 16.16
N ALA A 67 8.53 12.74 15.98
CA ALA A 67 7.16 13.25 15.96
C ALA A 67 6.24 12.53 16.95
N ASN A 68 5.21 13.24 17.40
CA ASN A 68 4.13 12.69 18.21
C ASN A 68 3.37 11.59 17.44
N PRO A 69 2.76 10.61 18.15
CA PRO A 69 2.07 9.48 17.53
C PRO A 69 0.92 9.88 16.59
N LEU A 70 0.28 11.03 16.82
CA LEU A 70 -0.73 11.57 15.89
C LEU A 70 -0.11 12.06 14.58
N ILE A 71 1.01 12.79 14.67
CA ILE A 71 1.71 13.32 13.50
C ILE A 71 2.29 12.15 12.69
N SER A 72 2.83 11.13 13.34
CA SER A 72 3.38 9.97 12.65
C SER A 72 2.34 9.23 11.80
N ARG A 73 1.11 9.12 12.31
CA ARG A 73 0.00 8.49 11.60
C ARG A 73 -0.45 9.30 10.38
N ILE A 74 -0.57 10.61 10.53
CA ILE A 74 -0.89 11.50 9.40
C ILE A 74 0.18 11.40 8.32
N MET A 75 1.46 11.37 8.70
CA MET A 75 2.56 11.20 7.76
C MET A 75 2.50 9.86 7.02
N ILE A 76 2.23 8.75 7.72
CA ILE A 76 2.09 7.43 7.08
C ILE A 76 0.95 7.43 6.07
N PHE A 77 -0.20 8.04 6.40
CA PHE A 77 -1.32 8.17 5.47
C PHE A 77 -0.93 8.97 4.21
N LEU A 78 -0.32 10.15 4.36
CA LEU A 78 0.08 10.96 3.21
C LEU A 78 1.14 10.25 2.35
N LEU A 79 2.13 9.62 2.99
CA LEU A 79 3.19 8.88 2.31
C LEU A 79 2.65 7.67 1.56
N SER A 80 1.57 7.03 2.03
CA SER A 80 0.96 5.90 1.31
C SER A 80 0.41 6.33 -0.07
N GLY A 81 -0.23 7.50 -0.17
CA GLY A 81 -0.71 8.02 -1.44
C GLY A 81 0.42 8.40 -2.40
N ILE A 82 1.49 9.02 -1.88
CA ILE A 82 2.69 9.37 -2.66
C ILE A 82 3.41 8.10 -3.13
N ALA A 83 3.55 7.10 -2.25
CA ALA A 83 4.13 5.81 -2.60
C ALA A 83 3.29 5.09 -3.68
N GLY A 84 1.96 5.18 -3.61
CA GLY A 84 1.06 4.67 -4.64
C GLY A 84 1.27 5.35 -5.99
N TYR A 85 1.48 6.66 -6.01
CA TYR A 85 1.84 7.40 -7.24
C TYR A 85 3.16 6.88 -7.82
N GLY A 86 4.21 6.73 -7.01
CA GLY A 86 5.49 6.17 -7.47
C GLY A 86 5.36 4.74 -7.98
N PHE A 87 4.62 3.90 -7.24
CA PHE A 87 4.36 2.51 -7.63
C PHE A 87 3.65 2.39 -8.97
N PHE A 88 2.75 3.33 -9.32
CA PHE A 88 2.08 3.34 -10.61
C PHE A 88 3.04 3.43 -11.80
N TYR A 89 4.05 4.29 -11.72
CA TYR A 89 5.04 4.45 -12.79
C TYR A 89 6.08 3.32 -12.83
N GLU A 90 6.28 2.62 -11.72
CA GLU A 90 7.10 1.40 -11.70
C GLU A 90 6.33 0.19 -12.26
N LEU A 91 5.01 0.15 -12.06
CA LEU A 91 4.16 -0.96 -12.51
C LEU A 91 3.82 -0.86 -14.00
N TYR A 92 3.54 0.33 -14.51
CA TYR A 92 3.12 0.55 -15.90
C TYR A 92 4.20 1.27 -16.71
N ASP A 93 4.59 0.68 -17.84
CA ASP A 93 5.45 1.33 -18.84
C ASP A 93 4.78 2.62 -19.34
N GLU A 94 5.57 3.68 -19.54
CA GLU A 94 5.11 4.97 -20.10
C GLU A 94 4.31 4.81 -21.40
N ARG A 95 4.67 3.83 -22.22
CA ARG A 95 3.94 3.51 -23.46
C ARG A 95 2.49 3.17 -23.18
N PHE A 96 2.24 2.26 -22.24
CA PHE A 96 0.88 1.85 -21.86
C PHE A 96 0.11 2.98 -21.17
N ILE A 97 0.78 3.79 -20.34
CA ILE A 97 0.14 4.96 -19.70
C ILE A 97 -0.42 5.93 -20.74
N ARG A 98 0.34 6.21 -21.81
CA ARG A 98 -0.09 7.14 -22.87
C ARG A 98 -1.11 6.52 -23.81
N GLU A 99 -0.91 5.28 -24.22
CA GLU A 99 -1.77 4.59 -25.20
C GLU A 99 -3.15 4.27 -24.62
N TYR A 100 -3.21 3.83 -23.36
CA TYR A 100 -4.45 3.45 -22.69
C TYR A 100 -5.01 4.53 -21.76
N HIS A 101 -4.40 5.72 -21.77
CA HIS A 101 -4.80 6.87 -20.94
C HIS A 101 -5.00 6.50 -19.46
N LEU A 102 -4.03 5.75 -18.91
CA LEU A 102 -4.11 5.26 -17.55
C LEU A 102 -4.04 6.42 -16.56
N ASN A 103 -4.84 6.36 -15.50
CA ASN A 103 -4.95 7.46 -14.54
C ASN A 103 -4.16 7.18 -13.26
N SER A 104 -3.05 7.88 -13.06
CA SER A 104 -2.22 7.80 -11.86
C SER A 104 -2.95 8.17 -10.57
N SER A 105 -4.03 8.95 -10.66
CA SER A 105 -4.83 9.35 -9.50
C SER A 105 -5.54 8.16 -8.85
N THR A 106 -5.86 7.12 -9.63
CA THR A 106 -6.49 5.90 -9.10
C THR A 106 -5.54 5.17 -8.14
N ALA A 107 -4.24 5.12 -8.45
CA ALA A 107 -3.23 4.58 -7.55
C ALA A 107 -3.17 5.37 -6.24
N VAL A 108 -3.12 6.71 -6.32
CA VAL A 108 -3.14 7.57 -5.12
C VAL A 108 -4.36 7.28 -4.25
N VAL A 109 -5.54 7.09 -4.86
CA VAL A 109 -6.78 6.77 -4.14
C VAL A 109 -6.71 5.39 -3.49
N PHE A 110 -6.36 4.33 -4.23
CA PHE A 110 -6.31 2.97 -3.68
C PHE A 110 -5.29 2.84 -2.56
N PHE A 111 -4.07 3.35 -2.77
CA PHE A 111 -3.02 3.31 -1.75
C PHE A 111 -3.30 4.26 -0.58
N GLY A 112 -3.94 5.41 -0.82
CA GLY A 112 -4.40 6.31 0.23
C GLY A 112 -5.46 5.67 1.13
N ILE A 113 -6.45 4.99 0.55
CA ILE A 113 -7.45 4.22 1.31
C ILE A 113 -6.77 3.13 2.14
N ALA A 114 -5.83 2.39 1.55
CA ALA A 114 -5.05 1.37 2.26
C ALA A 114 -4.26 1.96 3.43
N GLY A 115 -3.58 3.09 3.24
CA GLY A 115 -2.87 3.78 4.31
C GLY A 115 -3.79 4.32 5.40
N PHE A 116 -4.98 4.80 5.03
CA PHE A 116 -5.98 5.25 6.00
C PHE A 116 -6.47 4.09 6.88
N ILE A 117 -6.82 2.96 6.27
CA ILE A 117 -7.22 1.75 7.01
C ILE A 117 -6.08 1.28 7.92
N TYR A 118 -4.84 1.28 7.42
CA TYR A 118 -3.66 0.92 8.22
C TYR A 118 -3.53 1.79 9.47
N VAL A 119 -3.68 3.11 9.34
CA VAL A 119 -3.62 4.06 10.46
C VAL A 119 -4.74 3.83 11.48
N LEU A 120 -5.97 3.54 11.04
CA LEU A 120 -7.08 3.22 11.94
C LEU A 120 -6.81 1.94 12.74
N VAL A 121 -6.26 0.92 12.08
CA VAL A 121 -5.92 -0.36 12.73
C VAL A 121 -4.77 -0.19 13.72
N ASP A 122 -3.73 0.58 13.37
CA ASP A 122 -2.63 0.94 14.27
C ASP A 122 -3.16 1.67 15.53
N TYR A 123 -4.04 2.64 15.34
CA TYR A 123 -4.67 3.35 16.46
C TYR A 123 -5.49 2.42 17.36
N TYR A 124 -6.27 1.51 16.78
CA TYR A 124 -7.07 0.56 17.53
C TYR A 124 -6.19 -0.36 18.39
N PHE A 125 -5.11 -0.91 17.82
CA PHE A 125 -4.19 -1.76 18.58
C PHE A 125 -3.47 -1.02 19.70
N GLU A 126 -3.04 0.22 19.46
CA GLU A 126 -2.40 1.04 20.49
C GLU A 126 -3.37 1.36 21.64
N SER A 127 -4.62 1.71 21.34
CA SER A 127 -5.64 1.95 22.36
C SER A 127 -5.91 0.71 23.23
N GLN A 128 -5.93 -0.47 22.62
CA GLN A 128 -6.13 -1.73 23.35
C GLN A 128 -4.92 -2.09 24.23
N ALA A 129 -3.70 -1.81 23.76
CA ALA A 129 -2.49 -2.00 24.55
C ALA A 129 -2.48 -1.11 25.81
N ILE A 130 -2.83 0.18 25.67
CA ILE A 130 -2.91 1.11 26.80
C ILE A 130 -3.95 0.66 27.85
N LYS A 131 -5.11 0.17 27.40
CA LYS A 131 -6.16 -0.33 28.30
C LYS A 131 -5.72 -1.58 29.07
N ALA A 132 -4.95 -2.47 28.43
CA ALA A 132 -4.42 -3.67 29.08
C ALA A 132 -3.38 -3.33 30.16
N GLU A 133 -2.59 -2.27 29.96
CA GLU A 133 -1.59 -1.80 30.93
C GLU A 133 -2.22 -1.09 32.14
N GLN A 134 -3.39 -0.46 31.97
CA GLN A 134 -4.11 0.23 33.06
C GLN A 134 -4.95 -0.70 33.95
N ASN A 135 -5.24 -1.93 33.53
CA ASN A 135 -5.89 -2.96 34.34
C ASN A 135 -5.03 -4.23 34.38
N PRO A 136 -3.86 -4.21 35.04
CA PRO A 136 -3.15 -5.44 35.34
C PRO A 136 -4.01 -6.21 36.34
N CYS A 137 -4.38 -7.45 35.99
CA CYS A 137 -5.06 -8.36 36.90
C CYS A 137 -4.31 -8.51 38.23
#